data_AF-D3P992-F1
#
_entry.id   AF-D3P992-F1
#
_cell.length_a   1.000
_cell.length_b   1.000
_cell.length_c   1.000
_cell.angle_alpha   90.00
_cell.angle_beta   90.00
_cell.angle_gamma   90.00
#
_symmetry.space_group_name_H-M   'P 1'
#
loop_
_entity.id
_entity.type
_entity.pdbx_description
1 polymer ?
#
loop_
_entity_poly.entity_id
_entity_poly.type
_entity_poly.pdbx_seq_one_letter_code
_entity_poly.pdbx_strand_id
1 'polypeptide(L)' 'MPIGIQIRILIEMSCNHCVMHVKKELESLNGITVENVEIGKAVVSGENINNDDLVNAIDEAGYEVKEIKDL' A
#
# COMPACT_ATOMS: atom_id res chain seq x y z
N MET A 1 -7.49 8.60 -19.54
CA MET A 1 -7.92 7.55 -18.59
C MET A 1 -6.62 6.95 -18.08
N PRO A 2 -6.25 7.08 -16.81
CA PRO A 2 -4.95 6.57 -16.38
C PRO A 2 -5.01 5.05 -16.46
N ILE A 3 -4.22 4.49 -17.37
CA ILE A 3 -3.95 3.06 -17.46
C ILE A 3 -2.85 2.81 -16.43
N GLY A 4 -3.20 2.94 -15.14
CA GLY A 4 -2.28 2.64 -14.05
C GLY A 4 -2.22 1.13 -13.83
N ILE A 5 -1.03 0.61 -13.52
CA ILE A 5 -0.83 -0.76 -13.03
C ILE A 5 -1.46 -0.87 -11.64
N GLN A 6 -2.11 -2.00 -11.37
CA GLN A 6 -2.67 -2.30 -10.07
C GLN A 6 -1.67 -3.14 -9.30
N ILE A 7 -1.38 -2.79 -8.06
CA ILE A 7 -0.47 -3.53 -7.20
C ILE A 7 -1.20 -3.90 -5.92
N ARG A 8 -1.01 -5.15 -5.51
CA ARG A 8 -1.47 -5.69 -4.26
C ARG A 8 -0.29 -5.91 -3.32
N ILE A 9 -0.38 -5.31 -2.15
CA ILE A 9 0.60 -5.38 -1.08
C ILE A 9 0.00 -6.29 0.00
N LEU A 10 0.76 -7.29 0.44
CA LEU A 10 0.45 -8.11 1.60
C LEU A 10 1.28 -7.61 2.78
N ILE A 11 0.62 -7.35 3.90
CA ILE A 11 1.22 -6.74 5.09
C ILE A 11 0.99 -7.68 6.25
N GLU A 12 2.01 -7.95 7.06
CA GLU A 12 1.81 -8.74 8.28
C GLU A 12 1.35 -7.83 9.42
N MET A 13 0.03 -7.62 9.51
CA MET A 13 -0.57 -6.87 10.61
C MET A 13 -0.91 -7.82 11.75
N SER A 14 -0.18 -7.74 12.86
CA SER A 14 -0.49 -8.48 14.08
C SER A 14 -1.69 -7.89 14.86
N CYS A 15 -2.24 -6.74 14.45
CA CYS A 15 -3.36 -6.07 15.11
C CYS A 15 -4.33 -5.36 14.13
N ASN A 16 -5.62 -5.36 14.47
CA ASN A 16 -6.73 -4.84 13.62
C ASN A 16 -6.85 -3.30 13.55
N HIS A 17 -6.10 -2.53 14.35
CA HIS A 17 -6.34 -1.08 14.53
C HIS A 17 -5.59 -0.19 13.53
N CYS A 18 -5.02 -0.81 12.51
CA CYS A 18 -3.78 -0.38 11.87
C CYS A 18 -3.97 0.12 10.42
N VAL A 19 -5.08 -0.28 9.81
CA VAL A 19 -5.36 -0.13 8.38
C VAL A 19 -5.52 1.33 7.95
N MET A 20 -6.17 2.15 8.78
CA MET A 20 -6.42 3.56 8.44
C MET A 20 -5.13 4.39 8.38
N HIS A 21 -4.13 4.04 9.19
CA HIS A 21 -2.85 4.75 9.20
C HIS A 21 -2.08 4.46 7.91
N VAL A 22 -1.92 3.16 7.57
CA VAL A 22 -1.32 2.71 6.31
C VAL A 22 -1.99 3.32 5.10
N LYS A 23 -3.34 3.33 5.07
CA LYS A 23 -4.09 3.93 3.97
C LYS A 23 -3.67 5.39 3.74
N LYS A 24 -3.54 6.17 4.81
CA LYS A 24 -3.23 7.60 4.73
C LYS A 24 -1.81 7.87 4.24
N GLU A 25 -0.86 7.07 4.69
CA GLU A 25 0.53 7.15 4.22
C GLU A 25 0.63 6.77 2.74
N LEU A 26 -0.04 5.70 2.32
CA LEU A 26 -0.13 5.31 0.92
C LEU A 26 -0.83 6.38 0.06
N GLU A 27 -1.92 7.00 0.54
CA GLU A 27 -2.58 8.11 -0.16
C GLU A 27 -1.71 9.37 -0.25
N SER A 28 -0.67 9.49 0.58
CA SER A 28 0.28 10.61 0.53
C SER A 28 1.40 10.38 -0.50
N LEU A 29 1.57 9.16 -1.01
CA LEU A 29 2.54 8.85 -2.05
C LEU A 29 2.07 9.41 -3.40
N ASN A 30 2.90 10.24 -4.01
CA ASN A 30 2.61 10.81 -5.32
C ASN A 30 2.78 9.76 -6.42
N GLY A 31 1.76 9.63 -7.28
CA GLY A 31 1.78 8.69 -8.40
C GLY A 31 1.12 7.34 -8.13
N ILE A 32 0.53 7.17 -6.94
CA ILE A 32 -0.31 6.02 -6.60
C ILE A 32 -1.70 6.49 -6.15
N THR A 33 -2.70 5.63 -6.30
CA THR A 33 -4.08 5.82 -5.88
C THR A 33 -4.49 4.61 -5.06
N VAL A 34 -5.01 4.83 -3.87
CA VAL A 34 -5.41 3.73 -3.00
C VAL A 34 -6.83 3.28 -3.36
N GLU A 35 -6.94 2.12 -4.00
CA GLU A 35 -8.22 1.53 -4.40
C GLU A 35 -8.93 0.91 -3.20
N ASN A 36 -8.21 0.07 -2.45
CA ASN A 36 -8.79 -0.70 -1.36
C ASN A 36 -7.74 -1.06 -0.30
N VAL A 37 -8.06 -0.92 0.97
CA VAL A 37 -7.16 -1.31 2.07
C VAL A 37 -7.95 -2.12 3.07
N GLU A 38 -7.45 -3.32 3.39
CA GLU A 38 -8.04 -4.25 4.35
C GLU A 38 -6.97 -4.74 5.32
N ILE A 39 -7.38 -5.39 6.40
CA ILE A 39 -6.44 -5.97 7.36
C ILE A 39 -5.60 -7.04 6.65
N GLY A 40 -4.29 -6.84 6.65
CA GLY A 40 -3.31 -7.75 6.04
C GLY A 40 -3.09 -7.57 4.54
N LYS A 41 -3.79 -6.64 3.87
CA LYS A 41 -3.57 -6.36 2.44
C LYS A 41 -3.98 -4.95 2.03
N ALA A 42 -3.23 -4.35 1.12
CA ALA A 42 -3.57 -3.08 0.47
C ALA A 42 -3.55 -3.26 -1.06
N VAL A 43 -4.41 -2.55 -1.75
CA VAL A 43 -4.51 -2.50 -3.21
C VAL A 43 -4.40 -1.05 -3.63
N VAL A 44 -3.40 -0.78 -4.46
CA VAL A 44 -3.08 0.56 -4.97
C VAL A 44 -2.95 0.50 -6.50
N SER A 45 -3.26 1.59 -7.18
CA SER A 45 -3.20 1.71 -8.64
C SER A 45 -2.35 2.93 -9.04
N GLY A 46 -1.52 2.83 -10.06
CA GLY A 46 -0.59 3.91 -10.41
C GLY A 46 0.32 3.59 -11.60
N GLU A 47 0.92 4.61 -12.20
CA GLU A 47 1.78 4.42 -13.38
C GLU A 47 3.27 4.23 -13.02
N ASN A 48 3.70 4.73 -11.85
CA ASN A 48 5.08 4.61 -11.34
C ASN A 48 5.05 4.27 -9.85
N ILE A 49 4.58 3.07 -9.53
CA ILE A 49 4.59 2.61 -8.14
C ILE A 49 5.98 2.06 -7.83
N ASN A 50 6.61 2.61 -6.81
CA ASN A 50 7.90 2.13 -6.32
C ASN A 50 7.69 1.30 -5.06
N ASN A 51 8.18 0.07 -5.09
CA ASN A 51 8.04 -0.87 -3.99
C ASN A 51 8.72 -0.36 -2.72
N ASP A 52 9.88 0.30 -2.84
CA ASP A 52 10.58 0.88 -1.68
C ASP A 52 9.74 1.98 -1.00
N ASP A 53 9.09 2.85 -1.78
CA ASP A 53 8.23 3.91 -1.23
C ASP A 53 7.01 3.33 -0.50
N LEU A 54 6.41 2.26 -1.05
CA LEU A 54 5.32 1.53 -0.40
C LEU A 54 5.77 0.90 0.92
N VAL A 55 6.92 0.23 0.93
CA VAL A 55 7.48 -0.40 2.13
C VAL A 55 7.77 0.66 3.18
N ASN A 56 8.39 1.76 2.79
CA ASN A 56 8.75 2.84 3.71
C ASN A 56 7.51 3.50 4.32
N ALA A 57 6.48 3.80 3.52
CA ALA A 57 5.21 4.33 4.02
C ALA A 57 4.52 3.37 5.02
N ILE A 58 4.64 2.06 4.80
CA ILE A 58 4.05 1.04 5.67
C ILE A 58 4.89 0.84 6.95
N ASP A 59 6.23 0.93 6.85
CA ASP A 59 7.17 0.89 7.98
C ASP A 59 7.03 2.11 8.88
N GLU A 60 6.89 3.31 8.29
CA GLU A 60 6.58 4.55 9.02
C GLU A 60 5.23 4.47 9.74
N ALA A 61 4.26 3.76 9.16
CA ALA A 61 3.00 3.47 9.84
C ALA A 61 3.15 2.42 10.96
N GLY A 62 4.28 1.71 11.04
CA GLY A 62 4.62 0.71 12.05
C GLY A 62 4.30 -0.73 11.66
N TYR A 63 4.29 -1.06 10.36
CA TYR A 63 3.98 -2.40 9.86
C TYR A 63 5.04 -2.90 8.88
N GLU A 64 5.07 -4.22 8.69
CA GLU A 64 6.04 -4.87 7.80
C GLU A 64 5.33 -5.42 6.55
N VAL A 65 5.87 -5.08 5.38
CA VAL A 65 5.40 -5.62 4.09
C VAL A 65 5.94 -7.02 3.89
N LYS A 66 5.04 -7.98 3.65
CA LYS A 66 5.38 -9.38 3.36
C LYS A 66 5.64 -9.63 1.90
N GLU A 67 4.78 -9.10 1.03
CA GLU A 67 4.82 -9.39 -0.39
C GLU A 67 4.20 -8.24 -1.18
N ILE A 68 4.75 -7.92 -2.34
CA ILE A 68 4.18 -6.98 -3.29
C ILE A 68 3.97 -7.73 -4.60
N LYS A 69 2.76 -7.62 -5.15
CA LYS A 69 2.33 -8.32 -6.36
C LYS A 69 1.68 -7.36 -7.35
N ASP A 70 2.26 -7.21 -8.52
CA ASP A 70 1.65 -6.54 -9.66
C ASP A 70 0.52 -7.39 -10.24
N LEU A 71 -0.62 -6.76 -10.53
CA LEU A 71 -1.86 -7.34 -11.06
C LEU A 71 -2.20 -6.81 -12.46
#